data_AF-A0A7Y5VNM9-F1
#
_entry.id   AF-A0A7Y5VNM9-F1
#
_cell.length_a   1.000
_cell.length_b   1.000
_cell.length_c   1.000
_cell.angle_alpha   90.00
_cell.angle_beta   90.00
_cell.angle_gamma   90.00
#
_symmetry.space_group_name_H-M   'P 1'
#
loop_
_entity.id
_entity.type
_entity.pdbx_description
1 polymer ?
#
loop_
_entity_poly.entity_id
_entity_poly.type
_entity_poly.pdbx_seq_one_letter_code
_entity_poly.pdbx_strand_id
1 'polypeptide(L)'
;MNDTAKNSLPQADATIDGGDLDCGSGLLLMIRNAMTPIPAGGVLEIRSREISVKEDLPAWCRMVGHTLVSESPAPNKYTHYFVRKKQDADSALSVDLQQAKDYVWRARIKWQQGMVSKVFARNHAFEVGQPASFNTEDEVPGAIEHLLGALGGDLSAGFQWRLSRAGIEVYNLEISLSARVGNVLVFLGIEDDGNPGIETIDGKVYVDADSDKGASNDEIERIWQDTLRRSPLAQTLAPHVKLNIDLKRVP
;
A
#
# COMPACT_ATOMS: atom_id res chain seq x y z
N MET A 1 -38.04 -32.42 20.43
CA MET A 1 -37.81 -30.96 20.46
C MET A 1 -36.49 -30.74 21.19
N ASN A 2 -35.41 -30.49 20.45
CA ASN A 2 -34.23 -29.84 20.99
C ASN A 2 -33.68 -28.98 19.86
N ASP A 3 -33.84 -27.68 20.06
CA ASP A 3 -33.51 -26.57 19.18
C ASP A 3 -32.00 -26.54 18.96
N THR A 4 -31.58 -26.77 17.72
CA THR A 4 -30.27 -26.34 17.25
C THR A 4 -30.28 -24.82 17.25
N ALA A 5 -29.75 -24.21 18.31
CA ALA A 5 -29.42 -22.80 18.33
C ALA A 5 -28.50 -22.51 17.14
N LYS A 6 -29.08 -22.00 16.05
CA LYS A 6 -28.35 -21.47 14.90
C LYS A 6 -27.44 -20.39 15.45
N ASN A 7 -26.14 -20.65 15.42
CA ASN A 7 -25.10 -19.71 15.81
C ASN A 7 -25.10 -18.56 14.79
N SER A 8 -26.04 -17.63 14.92
CA SER A 8 -26.18 -16.48 14.03
C SER A 8 -25.05 -15.50 14.29
N LEU A 9 -24.34 -15.11 13.23
CA LEU A 9 -23.30 -14.09 13.31
C LEU A 9 -23.86 -12.80 13.92
N PRO A 10 -23.08 -12.08 14.73
CA PRO A 10 -23.54 -10.84 15.34
C PRO A 10 -23.84 -9.78 14.26
N GLN A 11 -24.91 -9.02 14.45
CA GLN A 11 -25.22 -7.89 13.58
C GLN A 11 -24.17 -6.79 13.76
N ALA A 12 -23.60 -6.33 12.65
CA ALA A 12 -22.61 -5.25 12.64
C ALA A 12 -23.29 -3.88 12.52
N ASP A 13 -22.84 -2.92 13.32
CA ASP A 13 -23.25 -1.51 13.26
C ASP A 13 -22.49 -0.73 12.19
N ALA A 14 -21.28 -1.20 11.85
CA ALA A 14 -20.49 -0.71 10.73
C ALA A 14 -19.60 -1.82 10.19
N THR A 15 -19.12 -1.65 8.95
CA THR A 15 -18.20 -2.58 8.31
C THR A 15 -17.03 -1.83 7.71
N ILE A 16 -15.83 -2.40 7.80
CA ILE A 16 -14.69 -2.01 6.98
C ILE A 16 -14.12 -3.19 6.22
N ASP A 17 -13.59 -2.89 5.04
CA ASP A 17 -12.76 -3.80 4.26
C ASP A 17 -11.30 -3.35 4.36
N GLY A 18 -10.49 -4.16 5.04
CA GLY A 18 -9.05 -3.98 5.19
C GLY A 18 -8.23 -4.57 4.06
N GLY A 19 -8.81 -5.46 3.25
CA GLY A 19 -8.11 -6.21 2.22
C GLY A 19 -6.89 -6.96 2.78
N ASP A 20 -5.75 -6.78 2.12
CA ASP A 20 -4.46 -7.37 2.47
C ASP A 20 -3.58 -6.47 3.37
N LEU A 21 -4.15 -5.44 4.00
CA LEU A 21 -3.38 -4.55 4.88
C LEU A 21 -3.19 -5.19 6.27
N ASP A 22 -1.94 -5.21 6.75
CA ASP A 22 -1.62 -5.69 8.09
C ASP A 22 -1.93 -4.66 9.19
N CYS A 23 -1.97 -5.13 10.44
CA CYS A 23 -2.28 -4.32 11.61
C CYS A 23 -1.27 -3.16 11.85
N GLY A 24 0.02 -3.38 11.56
CA GLY A 24 1.10 -2.41 11.76
C GLY A 24 1.24 -1.37 10.63
N SER A 25 0.84 -1.71 9.41
CA SER A 25 0.95 -0.85 8.22
C SER A 25 -0.28 0.01 7.96
N GLY A 26 -1.32 -0.07 8.79
CA GLY A 26 -2.42 0.89 8.79
C GLY A 26 -3.82 0.34 9.07
N LEU A 27 -4.02 -0.98 9.09
CA LEU A 27 -5.35 -1.56 9.33
C LEU A 27 -5.92 -1.12 10.69
N LEU A 28 -5.10 -1.04 11.74
CA LEU A 28 -5.54 -0.56 13.05
C LEU A 28 -6.03 0.89 13.01
N LEU A 29 -5.40 1.76 12.20
CA LEU A 29 -5.87 3.14 12.02
C LEU A 29 -7.25 3.16 11.34
N MET A 30 -7.47 2.29 10.35
CA MET A 30 -8.78 2.15 9.69
C MET A 30 -9.85 1.65 10.67
N ILE A 31 -9.54 0.61 11.46
CA ILE A 31 -10.42 0.05 12.49
C ILE A 31 -10.85 1.13 13.48
N ARG A 32 -9.88 1.88 14.02
CA ARG A 32 -10.16 2.91 15.01
C ARG A 32 -10.99 4.06 14.45
N ASN A 33 -10.68 4.51 13.24
CA ASN A 33 -11.46 5.54 12.58
C ASN A 33 -12.93 5.08 12.38
N ALA A 34 -13.13 3.83 11.95
CA ALA A 34 -14.48 3.26 11.80
C ALA A 34 -15.20 2.98 13.12
N MET A 35 -14.47 2.70 14.19
CA MET A 35 -15.00 2.54 15.55
C MET A 35 -15.46 3.86 16.18
N THR A 36 -14.98 5.01 15.69
CA THR A 36 -15.29 6.33 16.26
C THR A 36 -16.80 6.61 16.35
N PRO A 37 -17.59 6.48 15.26
CA PRO A 37 -19.03 6.73 15.31
C PRO A 37 -19.86 5.62 16.01
N ILE A 38 -19.27 4.46 16.30
CA ILE A 38 -20.00 3.33 16.92
C ILE A 38 -20.20 3.61 18.42
N PRO A 39 -21.42 3.47 18.98
CA PRO A 39 -21.63 3.60 20.41
C PRO A 39 -20.96 2.45 21.19
N ALA A 40 -20.70 2.64 22.48
CA ALA A 40 -20.23 1.56 23.35
C ALA A 40 -21.21 0.37 23.30
N GLY A 41 -20.69 -0.84 23.18
CA GLY A 41 -21.48 -2.06 22.99
C GLY A 41 -21.79 -2.40 21.53
N GLY A 42 -21.61 -1.46 20.59
CA GLY A 42 -21.76 -1.71 19.16
C GLY A 42 -20.64 -2.57 18.57
N VAL A 43 -20.87 -3.15 17.40
CA VAL A 43 -20.02 -4.13 16.73
C VAL A 43 -19.53 -3.61 15.38
N LEU A 44 -18.22 -3.62 15.17
CA LEU A 44 -17.59 -3.40 13.87
C LEU A 44 -17.30 -4.76 13.22
N GLU A 45 -17.72 -4.94 11.97
CA GLU A 45 -17.24 -6.01 11.09
C GLU A 45 -15.96 -5.56 10.38
N ILE A 46 -14.91 -6.36 10.47
CA ILE A 46 -13.63 -6.16 9.80
C ILE A 46 -13.43 -7.33 8.84
N ARG A 47 -13.35 -7.02 7.55
CA ARG A 47 -13.07 -8.01 6.50
C ARG A 47 -11.60 -7.90 6.11
N SER A 48 -10.88 -9.02 6.18
CA SER A 48 -9.46 -9.05 5.80
C SER A 48 -9.09 -10.38 5.15
N ARG A 49 -8.15 -10.33 4.21
CA ARG A 49 -7.47 -11.49 3.62
C ARG A 49 -6.06 -11.68 4.21
N GLU A 50 -5.58 -10.70 4.97
CA GLU A 50 -4.24 -10.72 5.56
C GLU A 50 -4.18 -11.71 6.74
N ILE A 51 -3.24 -12.65 6.65
CA ILE A 51 -3.17 -13.81 7.54
C ILE A 51 -2.79 -13.37 8.97
N SER A 52 -1.89 -12.38 9.10
CA SER A 52 -1.44 -11.87 10.40
C SER A 52 -2.57 -11.29 11.26
N VAL A 53 -3.65 -10.80 10.64
CA VAL A 53 -4.81 -10.23 11.35
C VAL A 53 -5.43 -11.23 12.33
N LYS A 54 -5.38 -12.53 12.02
CA LYS A 54 -5.90 -13.59 12.89
C LYS A 54 -5.21 -13.60 14.26
N GLU A 55 -3.93 -13.26 14.31
CA GLU A 55 -3.13 -13.25 15.54
C GLU A 55 -3.08 -11.85 16.18
N ASP A 56 -2.92 -10.81 15.35
CA ASP A 56 -2.71 -9.44 15.80
C ASP A 56 -3.98 -8.76 16.30
N LEU A 57 -5.12 -8.96 15.61
CA LEU A 57 -6.37 -8.30 15.96
C LEU A 57 -6.89 -8.71 17.35
N PRO A 58 -6.90 -9.99 17.74
CA PRO A 58 -7.26 -10.39 19.11
C PRO A 58 -6.31 -9.78 20.17
N ALA A 59 -5.01 -9.70 19.88
CA ALA A 59 -4.02 -9.13 20.79
C ALA A 59 -4.27 -7.63 21.00
N TRP A 60 -4.50 -6.89 19.91
CA TRP A 60 -4.86 -5.48 19.96
C TRP A 60 -6.17 -5.26 20.72
N CYS A 61 -7.22 -6.06 20.47
CA CYS A 61 -8.49 -5.96 21.18
C CYS A 61 -8.31 -6.06 22.71
N ARG A 62 -7.50 -7.02 23.18
CA ARG A 62 -7.19 -7.16 24.61
C ARG A 62 -6.46 -5.94 25.17
N MET A 63 -5.53 -5.37 24.39
CA MET A 63 -4.72 -4.22 24.80
C MET A 63 -5.55 -2.93 24.95
N VAL A 64 -6.49 -2.68 24.03
CA VAL A 64 -7.32 -1.45 24.05
C VAL A 64 -8.68 -1.62 24.74
N GLY A 65 -9.01 -2.86 25.15
CA GLY A 65 -10.23 -3.19 25.87
C GLY A 65 -11.44 -3.52 25.01
N HIS A 66 -11.30 -3.63 23.69
CA HIS A 66 -12.34 -4.17 22.81
C HIS A 66 -12.50 -5.69 22.97
N THR A 67 -13.58 -6.25 22.46
CA THR A 67 -13.83 -7.70 22.50
C THR A 67 -14.06 -8.24 21.09
N LEU A 68 -13.21 -9.16 20.65
CA LEU A 68 -13.51 -9.97 19.47
C LEU A 68 -14.65 -10.93 19.83
N VAL A 69 -15.83 -10.73 19.25
CA VAL A 69 -17.04 -11.50 19.59
C VAL A 69 -17.24 -12.70 18.68
N SER A 70 -16.74 -12.65 17.45
CA SER A 70 -16.85 -13.75 16.48
C SER A 70 -15.81 -13.60 15.38
N GLU A 71 -15.38 -14.74 14.83
CA GLU A 71 -14.66 -14.84 13.57
C GLU A 71 -15.41 -15.81 12.66
N SER A 72 -15.49 -15.50 11.37
CA SER A 72 -16.10 -16.38 10.37
C SER A 72 -15.29 -16.38 9.09
N PRO A 73 -14.93 -17.55 8.54
CA PRO A 73 -14.47 -17.65 7.17
C PRO A 73 -15.52 -17.11 6.20
N ALA A 74 -15.07 -16.51 5.10
CA ALA A 74 -15.90 -16.02 4.02
C ALA A 74 -15.27 -16.40 2.66
N PRO A 75 -16.01 -16.27 1.54
CA PRO A 75 -15.46 -16.53 0.21
C PRO A 75 -14.19 -15.72 -0.12
N ASN A 76 -13.40 -16.19 -1.07
CA ASN A 76 -12.21 -15.51 -1.60
C ASN A 76 -11.15 -15.21 -0.53
N LYS A 77 -10.91 -16.18 0.36
CA LYS A 77 -9.88 -16.14 1.43
C LYS A 77 -10.11 -15.04 2.48
N TYR A 78 -11.28 -14.39 2.48
CA TYR A 78 -11.61 -13.44 3.52
C TYR A 78 -11.91 -14.14 4.85
N THR A 79 -11.49 -13.50 5.92
CA THR A 79 -11.98 -13.76 7.28
C THR A 79 -12.70 -12.51 7.77
N HIS A 80 -13.91 -12.71 8.30
CA HIS A 80 -14.73 -11.65 8.87
C HIS A 80 -14.56 -11.70 10.39
N TYR A 81 -14.08 -10.61 10.97
CA TYR A 81 -13.90 -10.44 12.41
C TYR A 81 -14.93 -9.46 12.93
N PHE A 82 -15.63 -9.81 13.99
CA PHE A 82 -16.63 -8.97 14.62
C PHE A 82 -16.08 -8.47 15.95
N VAL A 83 -15.82 -7.17 16.07
CA VAL A 83 -15.23 -6.57 17.26
C VAL A 83 -16.25 -5.66 17.93
N ARG A 84 -16.60 -5.97 19.17
CA ARG A 84 -17.46 -5.16 20.01
C ARG A 84 -16.67 -4.05 20.69
N LYS A 85 -17.12 -2.81 20.51
CA LYS A 85 -16.58 -1.63 21.19
C LYS A 85 -16.95 -1.67 22.67
N LYS A 86 -15.98 -1.40 23.54
CA LYS A 86 -16.20 -1.22 24.98
C LYS A 86 -16.28 0.28 25.29
N GLN A 87 -16.97 0.62 26.37
CA GLN A 87 -17.06 1.99 26.86
C GLN A 87 -15.67 2.52 27.21
N ASP A 88 -15.37 3.76 26.80
CA ASP A 88 -14.08 4.45 26.95
C ASP A 88 -12.86 3.71 26.37
N ALA A 89 -13.09 2.70 25.53
CA ALA A 89 -12.02 1.96 24.88
C ALA A 89 -11.38 2.77 23.75
N ASP A 90 -10.05 2.78 23.74
CA ASP A 90 -9.17 3.38 22.74
C ASP A 90 -9.26 4.91 22.57
N SER A 91 -8.96 5.66 23.64
CA SER A 91 -8.80 7.12 23.59
C SER A 91 -7.54 7.60 22.86
N ALA A 92 -6.71 6.69 22.34
CA ALA A 92 -5.41 6.99 21.74
C ALA A 92 -5.49 7.31 20.24
N LEU A 93 -6.65 7.19 19.59
CA LEU A 93 -6.78 7.40 18.15
C LEU A 93 -6.22 8.77 17.69
N SER A 94 -6.53 9.85 18.40
CA SER A 94 -6.02 11.18 18.03
C SER A 94 -4.50 11.27 18.13
N VAL A 95 -3.91 10.64 19.14
CA VAL A 95 -2.45 10.54 19.34
C VAL A 95 -1.83 9.69 18.24
N ASP A 96 -2.39 8.54 17.94
CA ASP A 96 -1.86 7.61 16.94
C ASP A 96 -1.98 8.18 15.52
N LEU A 97 -3.06 8.90 15.21
CA LEU A 97 -3.19 9.67 13.96
C LEU A 97 -2.15 10.79 13.89
N GLN A 98 -1.86 11.46 15.01
CA GLN A 98 -0.84 12.50 15.04
C GLN A 98 0.55 11.92 14.85
N GLN A 99 0.88 10.80 15.53
CA GLN A 99 2.14 10.08 15.32
C GLN A 99 2.30 9.60 13.88
N ALA A 100 1.24 9.12 13.24
CA ALA A 100 1.27 8.74 11.83
C ALA A 100 1.54 9.94 10.90
N LYS A 101 0.96 11.10 11.19
CA LYS A 101 1.23 12.35 10.44
C LYS A 101 2.65 12.86 10.63
N ASP A 102 3.18 12.72 11.85
CA ASP A 102 4.52 13.20 12.22
C ASP A 102 5.60 12.14 11.95
N TYR A 103 5.24 10.99 11.36
CA TYR A 103 6.18 9.91 11.12
C TYR A 103 7.26 10.33 10.11
N VAL A 104 8.53 10.10 10.45
CA VAL A 104 9.67 10.43 9.61
C VAL A 104 10.39 9.15 9.16
N TRP A 105 10.32 8.87 7.87
CA TRP A 105 11.14 7.84 7.22
C TRP A 105 12.62 8.27 7.22
N ARG A 106 13.51 7.36 7.57
CA ARG A 106 14.96 7.63 7.65
C ARG A 106 15.73 6.55 6.90
N ALA A 107 16.75 6.97 6.16
CA ALA A 107 17.77 6.12 5.57
C ALA A 107 19.14 6.70 5.91
N ARG A 108 20.11 5.82 6.16
CA ARG A 108 21.52 6.20 6.30
C ARG A 108 22.28 5.68 5.09
N ILE A 109 23.08 6.53 4.47
CA ILE A 109 23.86 6.17 3.29
C ILE A 109 25.34 6.25 3.65
N LYS A 110 26.10 5.23 3.24
CA LYS A 110 27.56 5.20 3.38
C LYS A 110 28.15 4.92 2.01
N TRP A 111 28.96 5.85 1.50
CA TRP A 111 29.81 5.59 0.35
C TRP A 111 30.73 4.40 0.63
N GLN A 112 30.84 3.49 -0.35
CA GLN A 112 31.73 2.33 -0.25
C GLN A 112 32.96 2.51 -1.13
N GLN A 113 32.79 2.30 -2.43
CA GLN A 113 33.86 2.33 -3.41
C GLN A 113 33.30 2.75 -4.77
N GLY A 114 34.15 3.38 -5.60
CA GLY A 114 33.74 3.88 -6.91
C GLY A 114 32.45 4.70 -6.83
N MET A 115 31.50 4.35 -7.70
CA MET A 115 30.18 4.98 -7.79
C MET A 115 29.07 4.21 -7.05
N VAL A 116 29.44 3.41 -6.04
CA VAL A 116 28.50 2.58 -5.26
C VAL A 116 28.41 3.08 -3.82
N SER A 117 27.17 3.20 -3.35
CA SER A 117 26.85 3.51 -1.94
C SER A 117 25.95 2.44 -1.34
N LYS A 118 26.18 2.11 -0.07
CA LYS A 118 25.29 1.24 0.71
C LYS A 118 24.27 2.06 1.47
N VAL A 119 23.00 1.75 1.29
CA VAL A 119 21.87 2.35 1.97
C VAL A 119 21.38 1.42 3.07
N PHE A 120 21.14 1.97 4.26
CA PHE A 120 20.55 1.29 5.40
C PHE A 120 19.20 1.91 5.69
N ALA A 121 18.13 1.12 5.60
CA ALA A 121 16.75 1.52 5.84
C ALA A 121 16.06 0.51 6.76
N ARG A 122 15.77 0.92 8.01
CA ARG A 122 15.30 0.01 9.07
C ARG A 122 16.25 -1.19 9.21
N ASN A 123 15.75 -2.41 9.05
CA ASN A 123 16.52 -3.66 9.14
C ASN A 123 17.02 -4.16 7.77
N HIS A 124 16.92 -3.33 6.73
CA HIS A 124 17.33 -3.68 5.37
C HIS A 124 18.56 -2.88 4.95
N ALA A 125 19.37 -3.49 4.10
CA ALA A 125 20.45 -2.81 3.41
C ALA A 125 20.47 -3.21 1.94
N PHE A 126 20.73 -2.23 1.08
CA PHE A 126 20.85 -2.42 -0.37
C PHE A 126 21.91 -1.47 -0.92
N GLU A 127 22.39 -1.76 -2.11
CA GLU A 127 23.43 -0.96 -2.78
C GLU A 127 22.79 -0.13 -3.88
N VAL A 128 23.26 1.10 -4.04
CA VAL A 128 22.85 2.02 -5.10
C VAL A 128 24.09 2.39 -5.90
N GLY A 129 24.04 2.12 -7.20
CA GLY A 129 25.07 2.42 -8.17
C GLY A 129 25.02 3.86 -8.66
N GLN A 130 25.49 4.09 -9.89
CA GLN A 130 25.69 5.44 -10.41
C GLN A 130 24.36 6.24 -10.54
N PRO A 131 24.40 7.58 -10.47
CA PRO A 131 23.18 8.39 -10.58
C PRO A 131 22.42 8.23 -11.90
N ALA A 132 23.13 8.26 -13.04
CA ALA A 132 22.59 8.17 -14.39
C ALA A 132 23.55 7.38 -15.30
N SER A 133 23.66 6.08 -15.04
CA SER A 133 24.46 5.19 -15.91
C SER A 133 23.72 4.90 -17.22
N PHE A 134 24.49 4.70 -18.28
CA PHE A 134 23.99 4.21 -19.58
C PHE A 134 24.38 2.75 -19.82
N ASN A 135 25.11 2.13 -18.89
CA ASN A 135 25.65 0.80 -19.05
C ASN A 135 24.69 -0.24 -18.48
N THR A 136 24.25 -1.17 -19.31
CA THR A 136 23.36 -2.27 -18.90
C THR A 136 24.08 -3.38 -18.14
N GLU A 137 25.43 -3.36 -18.11
CA GLU A 137 26.27 -4.35 -17.44
C GLU A 137 26.72 -3.91 -16.04
N ASP A 138 26.13 -2.85 -15.47
CA ASP A 138 26.48 -2.39 -14.13
C ASP A 138 26.12 -3.45 -13.06
N GLU A 139 27.05 -3.69 -12.13
CA GLU A 139 26.89 -4.70 -11.08
C GLU A 139 25.77 -4.37 -10.08
N VAL A 140 25.45 -3.07 -9.91
CA VAL A 140 24.46 -2.56 -8.96
C VAL A 140 23.54 -1.57 -9.66
N PRO A 141 22.20 -1.66 -9.47
CA PRO A 141 21.27 -0.74 -10.11
C PRO A 141 21.53 0.73 -9.72
N GLY A 142 21.39 1.62 -10.69
CA GLY A 142 21.58 3.05 -10.52
C GLY A 142 20.52 3.72 -9.64
N ALA A 143 20.74 5.02 -9.34
CA ALA A 143 19.83 5.78 -8.49
C ALA A 143 18.46 6.00 -9.14
N ILE A 144 18.42 6.30 -10.45
CA ILE A 144 17.17 6.45 -11.21
C ILE A 144 16.39 5.13 -11.25
N GLU A 145 17.07 3.99 -11.42
CA GLU A 145 16.43 2.68 -11.45
C GLU A 145 15.84 2.31 -10.09
N HIS A 146 16.53 2.63 -9.00
CA HIS A 146 15.98 2.50 -7.64
C HIS A 146 14.73 3.37 -7.44
N LEU A 147 14.72 4.60 -7.96
CA LEU A 147 13.53 5.46 -7.91
C LEU A 147 12.36 4.86 -8.70
N LEU A 148 12.63 4.33 -9.90
CA LEU A 148 11.62 3.64 -10.71
C LEU A 148 11.08 2.39 -10.00
N GLY A 149 11.97 1.58 -9.42
CA GLY A 149 11.59 0.41 -8.62
C GLY A 149 10.74 0.78 -7.41
N ALA A 150 11.11 1.86 -6.70
CA ALA A 150 10.33 2.37 -5.57
C ALA A 150 8.94 2.86 -6.00
N LEU A 151 8.85 3.64 -7.09
CA LEU A 151 7.58 4.10 -7.66
C LEU A 151 6.72 2.93 -8.12
N GLY A 152 7.29 1.96 -8.83
CA GLY A 152 6.59 0.76 -9.26
C GLY A 152 6.07 -0.07 -8.09
N GLY A 153 6.86 -0.21 -7.02
CA GLY A 153 6.45 -0.89 -5.78
C GLY A 153 5.31 -0.18 -5.06
N ASP A 154 5.38 1.15 -4.94
CA ASP A 154 4.32 1.97 -4.34
C ASP A 154 2.99 1.83 -5.11
N LEU A 155 3.07 1.93 -6.45
CA LEU A 155 1.91 1.82 -7.32
C LEU A 155 1.32 0.41 -7.34
N SER A 156 2.15 -0.63 -7.40
CA SER A 156 1.67 -2.01 -7.45
C SER A 156 1.00 -2.42 -6.14
N ALA A 157 1.63 -2.13 -5.01
CA ALA A 157 1.06 -2.40 -3.68
C ALA A 157 -0.24 -1.61 -3.47
N GLY A 158 -0.23 -0.31 -3.82
CA GLY A 158 -1.41 0.54 -3.71
C GLY A 158 -2.57 0.08 -4.58
N PHE A 159 -2.30 -0.34 -5.82
CA PHE A 159 -3.31 -0.80 -6.76
C PHE A 159 -3.91 -2.15 -6.33
N GLN A 160 -3.04 -3.12 -6.02
CA GLN A 160 -3.44 -4.44 -5.55
C GLN A 160 -4.32 -4.34 -4.30
N TRP A 161 -3.93 -3.50 -3.32
CA TRP A 161 -4.71 -3.30 -2.11
C TRP A 161 -6.10 -2.70 -2.38
N ARG A 162 -6.23 -1.79 -3.36
CA ARG A 162 -7.54 -1.23 -3.72
C ARG A 162 -8.43 -2.22 -4.44
N LEU A 163 -7.86 -3.01 -5.35
CA LEU A 163 -8.57 -4.09 -6.01
C LEU A 163 -9.08 -5.11 -4.99
N SER A 164 -8.26 -5.45 -3.99
CA SER A 164 -8.67 -6.27 -2.84
C SER A 164 -9.95 -5.75 -2.19
N ARG A 165 -9.97 -4.46 -1.83
CA ARG A 165 -11.09 -3.82 -1.14
C ARG A 165 -12.35 -3.70 -1.99
N ALA A 166 -12.20 -3.74 -3.32
CA ALA A 166 -13.31 -3.85 -4.25
C ALA A 166 -13.78 -5.31 -4.42
N GLY A 167 -13.17 -6.27 -3.71
CA GLY A 167 -13.48 -7.69 -3.81
C GLY A 167 -12.98 -8.35 -5.09
N ILE A 168 -12.06 -7.69 -5.81
CA ILE A 168 -11.44 -8.14 -7.05
C ILE A 168 -10.16 -8.91 -6.70
N GLU A 169 -10.08 -10.18 -7.12
CA GLU A 169 -8.87 -10.99 -6.97
C GLU A 169 -7.92 -10.73 -8.13
N VAL A 170 -6.65 -10.53 -7.83
CA VAL A 170 -5.60 -10.26 -8.82
C VAL A 170 -4.77 -11.53 -8.98
N TYR A 171 -4.65 -12.03 -10.20
CA TYR A 171 -3.86 -13.21 -10.53
C TYR A 171 -2.45 -12.82 -10.96
N ASN A 172 -2.34 -11.75 -11.74
CA ASN A 172 -1.05 -11.19 -12.14
C ASN A 172 -1.10 -9.65 -12.15
N LEU A 173 -0.02 -9.03 -11.68
CA LEU A 173 0.16 -7.60 -11.72
C LEU A 173 1.62 -7.28 -12.02
N GLU A 174 1.85 -6.57 -13.11
CA GLU A 174 3.17 -6.15 -13.55
C GLU A 174 3.17 -4.66 -13.88
N ILE A 175 4.23 -3.95 -13.49
CA ILE A 175 4.43 -2.55 -13.86
C ILE A 175 5.78 -2.42 -14.55
N SER A 176 5.76 -1.91 -15.77
CA SER A 176 6.95 -1.56 -16.53
C SER A 176 7.06 -0.03 -16.58
N LEU A 177 8.19 0.51 -16.13
CA LEU A 177 8.46 1.95 -16.09
C LEU A 177 9.78 2.27 -16.79
N SER A 178 9.84 3.45 -17.38
CA SER A 178 11.03 4.03 -17.98
C SER A 178 11.09 5.51 -17.65
N ALA A 179 12.28 6.06 -17.41
CA ALA A 179 12.48 7.48 -17.14
C ALA A 179 13.31 8.13 -18.25
N ARG A 180 13.01 9.39 -18.55
CA ARG A 180 13.84 10.27 -19.37
C ARG A 180 14.32 11.44 -18.51
N VAL A 181 15.63 11.65 -18.48
CA VAL A 181 16.24 12.86 -17.90
C VAL A 181 16.30 13.97 -18.93
N GLY A 182 16.14 15.21 -18.49
CA GLY A 182 16.13 16.38 -19.38
C GLY A 182 17.48 16.60 -20.05
N ASN A 183 18.54 16.75 -19.25
CA ASN A 183 19.91 16.90 -19.76
C ASN A 183 20.95 16.26 -18.86
N VAL A 184 21.35 15.03 -19.20
CA VAL A 184 22.37 14.27 -18.45
C VAL A 184 23.78 14.88 -18.54
N LEU A 185 24.07 15.68 -19.58
CA LEU A 185 25.38 16.29 -19.79
C LEU A 185 25.72 17.32 -18.69
N VAL A 186 24.69 17.90 -18.07
CA VAL A 186 24.85 18.77 -16.89
C VAL A 186 25.38 17.99 -15.69
N PHE A 187 24.89 16.77 -15.46
CA PHE A 187 25.44 15.90 -14.41
C PHE A 187 26.90 15.50 -14.69
N LEU A 188 27.25 15.31 -15.96
CA LEU A 188 28.61 14.99 -16.39
C LEU A 188 29.56 16.20 -16.39
N GLY A 189 29.05 17.41 -16.17
CA GLY A 189 29.83 18.66 -16.22
C GLY A 189 30.33 19.00 -17.64
N ILE A 190 29.70 18.48 -18.68
CA ILE A 190 30.01 18.80 -20.08
C ILE A 190 29.28 20.10 -20.49
N GLU A 191 28.08 20.31 -19.95
CA GLU A 191 27.28 21.52 -20.12
C GLU A 191 27.00 22.14 -18.74
N ASP A 192 27.11 23.47 -18.63
CA ASP A 192 26.85 24.17 -17.36
C ASP A 192 25.36 24.53 -17.19
N ASP A 193 24.64 24.75 -18.29
CA ASP A 193 23.23 25.15 -18.30
C ASP A 193 22.30 23.96 -18.60
N GLY A 194 21.16 23.90 -17.91
CA GLY A 194 20.12 22.90 -18.11
C GLY A 194 19.65 22.24 -16.82
N ASN A 195 18.88 21.14 -16.93
CA ASN A 195 18.38 20.40 -15.78
C ASN A 195 18.65 18.89 -15.94
N PRO A 196 19.47 18.27 -15.08
CA PRO A 196 19.74 16.83 -15.12
C PRO A 196 18.62 15.98 -14.50
N GLY A 197 17.57 16.61 -13.97
CA GLY A 197 16.42 15.93 -13.38
C GLY A 197 15.61 15.12 -14.39
N ILE A 198 14.78 14.22 -13.84
CA ILE A 198 13.82 13.43 -14.61
C ILE A 198 12.73 14.37 -15.15
N GLU A 199 12.49 14.31 -16.45
CA GLU A 199 11.47 15.08 -17.15
C GLU A 199 10.19 14.26 -17.32
N THR A 200 10.32 13.00 -17.76
CA THR A 200 9.20 12.09 -17.97
C THR A 200 9.43 10.73 -17.33
N ILE A 201 8.35 10.14 -16.82
CA ILE A 201 8.28 8.71 -16.52
C ILE A 201 7.11 8.15 -17.31
N ASP A 202 7.43 7.23 -18.21
CA ASP A 202 6.48 6.56 -19.09
C ASP A 202 6.39 5.09 -18.67
N GLY A 203 5.17 4.55 -18.63
CA GLY A 203 4.95 3.22 -18.11
C GLY A 203 3.67 2.55 -18.54
N LYS A 204 3.59 1.25 -18.26
CA LYS A 204 2.40 0.43 -18.46
C LYS A 204 2.19 -0.45 -17.24
N VAL A 205 0.94 -0.58 -16.83
CA VAL A 205 0.50 -1.50 -15.79
C VAL A 205 -0.30 -2.60 -16.46
N TYR A 206 0.11 -3.84 -16.25
CA TYR A 206 -0.58 -5.02 -16.76
C TYR A 206 -1.28 -5.70 -15.60
N VAL A 207 -2.59 -5.88 -15.70
CA VAL A 207 -3.38 -6.56 -14.66
C VAL A 207 -4.22 -7.67 -15.27
N ASP A 208 -4.07 -8.85 -14.69
CA ASP A 208 -4.97 -9.99 -14.83
C ASP A 208 -5.72 -10.16 -13.49
N ALA A 209 -7.03 -10.08 -13.54
CA ALA A 209 -7.89 -10.05 -12.37
C ALA A 209 -9.27 -10.63 -12.67
N ASP A 210 -9.88 -11.20 -11.64
CA ASP A 210 -11.17 -11.88 -11.68
C ASP A 210 -12.24 -11.02 -12.37
N SER A 211 -12.78 -11.54 -13.47
CA SER A 211 -13.84 -10.90 -14.27
C SER A 211 -15.22 -11.43 -13.93
N ASP A 212 -15.33 -12.53 -13.17
CA ASP A 212 -16.59 -13.23 -12.87
C ASP A 212 -17.50 -12.43 -11.92
N LYS A 213 -16.96 -11.45 -11.19
CA LYS A 213 -17.74 -10.50 -10.37
C LYS A 213 -18.23 -9.26 -11.12
N GLY A 214 -17.98 -9.16 -12.43
CA GLY A 214 -18.49 -8.06 -13.24
C GLY A 214 -17.76 -6.73 -13.02
N ALA A 215 -16.51 -6.74 -12.52
CA ALA A 215 -15.68 -5.56 -12.45
C ALA A 215 -15.44 -5.02 -13.87
N SER A 216 -16.19 -3.97 -14.22
CA SER A 216 -16.09 -3.35 -15.54
C SER A 216 -14.68 -2.79 -15.75
N ASN A 217 -14.27 -2.67 -17.01
CA ASN A 217 -13.00 -2.00 -17.35
C ASN A 217 -12.95 -0.59 -16.75
N ASP A 218 -14.09 0.10 -16.72
CA ASP A 218 -14.22 1.44 -16.13
C ASP A 218 -14.00 1.44 -14.62
N GLU A 219 -14.36 0.37 -13.90
CA GLU A 219 -14.14 0.26 -12.46
C GLU A 219 -12.66 0.08 -12.14
N ILE A 220 -11.98 -0.85 -12.84
CA ILE A 220 -10.55 -1.09 -12.65
C ILE A 220 -9.75 0.16 -13.03
N GLU A 221 -10.13 0.84 -14.11
CA GLU A 221 -9.53 2.13 -14.51
C GLU A 221 -9.74 3.19 -13.43
N ARG A 222 -10.95 3.33 -12.87
CA ARG A 222 -11.19 4.27 -11.75
C ARG A 222 -10.33 3.93 -10.53
N ILE A 223 -10.16 2.65 -10.21
CA ILE A 223 -9.30 2.19 -9.12
C ILE A 223 -7.83 2.52 -9.41
N TRP A 224 -7.38 2.39 -10.65
CA TRP A 224 -6.04 2.79 -11.08
C TRP A 224 -5.83 4.30 -10.92
N GLN A 225 -6.79 5.12 -11.37
CA GLN A 225 -6.73 6.58 -11.20
C GLN A 225 -6.73 6.99 -9.71
N ASP A 226 -7.52 6.34 -8.86
CA ASP A 226 -7.48 6.60 -7.40
C ASP A 226 -6.14 6.14 -6.78
N THR A 227 -5.49 5.13 -7.36
CA THR A 227 -4.14 4.70 -6.95
C THR A 227 -3.11 5.79 -7.24
N LEU A 228 -3.05 6.29 -8.47
CA LEU A 228 -2.15 7.40 -8.85
C LEU A 228 -2.36 8.64 -7.98
N ARG A 229 -3.63 8.96 -7.67
CA ARG A 229 -3.99 10.11 -6.84
C ARG A 229 -3.56 9.97 -5.37
N ARG A 230 -3.46 8.75 -4.85
CA ARG A 230 -3.17 8.48 -3.44
C ARG A 230 -1.76 7.95 -3.17
N SER A 231 -1.01 7.59 -4.21
CA SER A 231 0.37 7.10 -4.13
C SER A 231 1.29 8.23 -3.64
N PRO A 232 1.99 8.05 -2.50
CA PRO A 232 2.94 9.03 -2.00
C PRO A 232 4.01 9.41 -3.02
N LEU A 233 4.58 8.43 -3.75
CA LEU A 233 5.65 8.71 -4.71
C LEU A 233 5.12 9.36 -5.99
N ALA A 234 3.96 8.94 -6.50
CA ALA A 234 3.35 9.61 -7.65
C ALA A 234 3.00 11.07 -7.31
N GLN A 235 2.42 11.33 -6.14
CA GLN A 235 2.11 12.70 -5.68
C GLN A 235 3.36 13.53 -5.41
N THR A 236 4.47 12.90 -5.02
CA THR A 236 5.76 13.59 -4.85
C THR A 236 6.36 14.01 -6.20
N LEU A 237 6.23 13.17 -7.23
CA LEU A 237 6.86 13.39 -8.54
C LEU A 237 6.02 14.25 -9.47
N ALA A 238 4.69 14.11 -9.44
CA ALA A 238 3.76 14.76 -10.38
C ALA A 238 3.92 16.28 -10.55
N PRO A 239 4.32 17.09 -9.53
CA PRO A 239 4.53 18.53 -9.71
C PRO A 239 5.70 18.88 -10.64
N HIS A 240 6.67 17.97 -10.81
CA HIS A 240 7.93 18.24 -11.52
C HIS A 240 8.23 17.26 -12.65
N VAL A 241 7.56 16.10 -12.66
CA VAL A 241 7.78 15.01 -13.60
C VAL A 241 6.48 14.67 -14.31
N LYS A 242 6.51 14.58 -15.63
CA LYS A 242 5.35 14.11 -16.41
C LYS A 242 5.21 12.59 -16.27
N LEU A 243 4.17 12.15 -15.56
CA LEU A 243 3.86 10.73 -15.36
C LEU A 243 2.82 10.27 -16.38
N ASN A 244 3.21 9.38 -17.31
CA ASN A 244 2.31 8.76 -18.29
C ASN A 244 2.30 7.24 -18.06
N ILE A 245 1.38 6.74 -17.23
CA ILE A 245 1.33 5.33 -16.85
C ILE A 245 -0.04 4.75 -17.19
N ASP A 246 -0.10 4.02 -18.30
CA ASP A 246 -1.34 3.49 -18.85
C ASP A 246 -1.67 2.09 -18.31
N LEU A 247 -2.91 1.88 -17.92
CA LEU A 247 -3.43 0.55 -17.59
C LEU A 247 -3.66 -0.28 -18.87
N LYS A 248 -3.27 -1.55 -18.81
CA LYS A 248 -3.51 -2.60 -19.80
C LYS A 248 -4.08 -3.81 -19.07
N ARG A 249 -5.23 -4.30 -19.54
CA ARG A 249 -5.74 -5.59 -19.08
C ARG A 249 -5.09 -6.70 -19.87
N VAL A 250 -4.63 -7.72 -19.16
CA VAL A 250 -4.25 -9.01 -19.74
C VAL A 250 -5.46 -9.93 -19.57
N PRO A 251 -5.86 -10.65 -20.62
CA PRO A 251 -6.98 -11.60 -20.55
C PRO A 251 -6.68 -12.80 -19.67
#